data_AF-A0A858R3T0-F1
#
_entry.id   AF-A0A858R3T0-F1
#
_cell.length_a   1.000
_cell.length_b   1.000
_cell.length_c   1.000
_cell.angle_alpha   90.00
_cell.angle_beta   90.00
_cell.angle_gamma   90.00
#
_symmetry.space_group_name_H-M   'P 1'
#
loop_
_entity.id
_entity.type
_entity.pdbx_description
1 polymer ?
#
loop_
_entity_poly.entity_id
_entity_poly.type
_entity_poly.pdbx_seq_one_letter_code
_entity_poly.pdbx_strand_id
1 'polypeptide(L)' 'MQVVEFAPTGPKARTALTYGNSSRPGSPDITDQLRLYERRELRKVAFTPEEVAAAGVRTVQLPALADGS' A
#
# COMPACT_ATOMS: atom_id res chain seq x y z
N MET A 1 -0.65 -10.88 -0.59
CA MET A 1 0.21 -11.62 -1.55
C MET A 1 0.79 -10.64 -2.55
N GLN A 2 1.95 -10.93 -3.14
CA GLN A 2 2.54 -10.09 -4.17
C GLN A 2 3.11 -10.91 -5.33
N VAL A 3 3.05 -10.35 -6.53
CA VAL A 3 3.78 -10.82 -7.71
C VAL A 3 4.72 -9.69 -8.11
N VAL A 4 5.99 -10.01 -8.28
CA VAL A 4 7.05 -9.05 -8.55
C VAL A 4 7.82 -9.47 -9.79
N GLU A 5 8.02 -8.53 -10.71
CA GLU A 5 8.87 -8.64 -11.88
C GLU A 5 10.08 -7.71 -11.70
N PHE A 6 11.28 -8.21 -11.99
CA PHE A 6 12.51 -7.41 -12.01
C PHE A 6 12.86 -7.03 -13.44
N ALA A 7 12.36 -5.88 -13.90
CA ALA A 7 12.61 -5.38 -15.24
C ALA A 7 13.84 -4.45 -15.27
N PRO A 8 14.47 -4.23 -16.45
CA PRO A 8 15.58 -3.29 -16.58
C PRO A 8 15.27 -1.85 -16.14
N THR A 9 13.99 -1.46 -16.19
CA THR A 9 13.51 -0.14 -15.76
C THR A 9 13.18 -0.07 -14.27
N GLY A 10 13.45 -1.13 -13.51
CA GLY A 10 13.09 -1.25 -12.10
C GLY A 10 11.99 -2.28 -11.83
N PRO A 11 11.71 -2.58 -10.55
CA PRO A 11 10.74 -3.59 -10.17
C PRO A 11 9.30 -3.14 -10.47
N LYS A 12 8.47 -4.08 -10.92
CA LYS A 12 7.03 -3.90 -11.06
C LYS A 12 6.33 -4.89 -10.15
N ALA A 13 5.36 -4.41 -9.37
CA ALA A 13 4.64 -5.26 -8.44
C ALA A 13 3.13 -5.08 -8.52
N ARG A 14 2.40 -6.18 -8.32
CA ARG A 14 0.97 -6.18 -8.07
C ARG A 14 0.68 -6.90 -6.76
N THR A 15 -0.25 -6.38 -5.96
CA THR A 15 -0.52 -6.87 -4.61
C THR A 15 -2.01 -6.84 -4.27
N ALA A 16 -2.37 -7.60 -3.23
CA ALA A 16 -3.63 -7.49 -2.51
C ALA A 16 -3.39 -7.83 -1.04
N LEU A 17 -3.89 -6.96 -0.14
CA LEU A 17 -4.00 -7.24 1.29
C LEU A 17 -5.45 -7.61 1.62
N THR A 18 -5.73 -8.89 1.86
CA THR A 18 -7.09 -9.37 2.13
C THR A 18 -7.70 -8.80 3.42
N TYR A 19 -6.86 -8.32 4.32
CA TYR A 19 -7.23 -7.74 5.62
C TYR A 19 -7.04 -6.22 5.68
N GLY A 20 -6.94 -5.56 4.52
CA GLY A 20 -6.80 -4.11 4.42
C GLY A 20 -5.51 -3.55 5.04
N ASN A 21 -5.38 -2.22 5.10
CA ASN A 21 -4.21 -1.53 5.66
C ASN A 21 -4.38 -1.08 7.12
N SER A 22 -5.57 -1.27 7.71
CA SER A 22 -5.82 -0.87 9.10
C SER A 22 -6.47 -1.99 9.90
N SER A 23 -5.98 -2.23 11.12
CA SER A 23 -6.63 -3.10 12.11
C SER A 23 -7.59 -2.34 13.04
N ARG A 24 -7.74 -1.02 12.88
CA ARG A 24 -8.57 -0.20 13.76
C ARG A 24 -10.06 -0.50 13.52
N PRO A 25 -10.85 -0.87 14.56
CA PRO A 25 -12.29 -1.04 14.42
C PRO A 25 -12.95 0.21 13.83
N GLY A 26 -13.82 0.02 12.83
CA GLY A 26 -14.52 1.11 12.13
C GLY A 26 -13.69 1.85 11.09
N SER A 27 -12.42 1.50 10.86
CA SER A 27 -11.67 2.08 9.74
C SER A 27 -12.26 1.62 8.41
N PRO A 28 -12.37 2.50 7.40
CA PRO A 28 -12.75 2.10 6.05
C PRO A 28 -11.70 1.17 5.41
N ASP A 29 -10.46 1.17 5.91
CA ASP A 29 -9.31 0.46 5.33
C ASP A 29 -9.10 -0.93 5.93
N ILE A 30 -10.07 -1.48 6.67
CA ILE A 30 -9.96 -2.81 7.32
C ILE A 30 -10.24 -3.97 6.37
N THR A 31 -11.07 -3.77 5.35
CA THR A 31 -11.42 -4.80 4.34
C THR A 31 -11.57 -4.21 2.93
N ASP A 32 -11.07 -3.00 2.72
CA ASP A 32 -11.15 -2.24 1.46
C ASP A 32 -10.67 -3.03 0.23
N GLN A 33 -9.69 -3.91 0.43
CA GLN A 33 -9.07 -4.71 -0.63
C GLN A 33 -9.60 -6.14 -0.73
N LEU A 34 -10.52 -6.56 0.15
CA LEU A 34 -11.10 -7.92 0.10
C LEU A 34 -11.80 -8.18 -1.24
N ARG A 35 -12.46 -7.17 -1.80
CA ARG A 35 -13.13 -7.26 -3.11
C ARG A 35 -12.16 -7.56 -4.26
N LEU A 36 -10.90 -7.11 -4.18
CA LEU A 36 -9.89 -7.46 -5.19
C LEU A 36 -9.58 -8.96 -5.14
N TYR A 37 -9.44 -9.51 -3.94
CA TYR A 37 -9.20 -10.94 -3.74
C TYR A 37 -10.38 -11.79 -4.22
N GLU A 38 -11.62 -11.41 -3.88
CA GLU A 38 -12.83 -12.09 -4.36
C GLU A 38 -12.89 -12.18 -5.90
N ARG A 39 -12.47 -11.10 -6.58
CA ARG A 39 -12.40 -11.03 -8.04
C ARG A 39 -11.11 -11.60 -8.64
N ARG A 40 -10.20 -12.13 -7.82
CA ARG A 40 -8.87 -12.62 -8.24
C ARG A 40 -8.03 -11.54 -8.94
N GLU A 41 -8.20 -10.29 -8.52
CA GLU A 41 -7.48 -9.14 -9.03
C GLU A 41 -6.38 -8.71 -8.06
N LEU A 42 -5.35 -8.06 -8.62
CA LEU A 42 -4.27 -7.43 -7.87
C LEU A 42 -4.16 -5.96 -8.29
N ARG A 43 -3.98 -5.05 -7.32
CA ARG A 43 -3.71 -3.64 -7.62
C ARG A 43 -2.24 -3.42 -7.95
N LYS A 44 -1.93 -2.41 -8.78
CA LYS A 44 -0.55 -1.95 -8.99
C LYS A 44 0.01 -1.38 -7.68
N VAL A 45 1.27 -1.67 -7.40
CA VAL A 45 2.03 -1.03 -6.31
C VAL A 45 2.73 0.21 -6.87
N ALA A 46 2.55 1.36 -6.23
CA ALA A 46 3.36 2.56 -6.50
C ALA A 46 4.76 2.35 -5.90
N PHE A 47 5.81 2.59 -6.67
CA PHE A 47 7.18 2.33 -6.24
C PHE A 47 8.06 3.57 -6.34
N THR A 48 8.06 4.25 -7.48
CA THR A 48 8.87 5.46 -7.67
C THR A 48 8.33 6.63 -6.83
N PRO A 49 9.16 7.63 -6.47
CA PRO A 49 8.70 8.81 -5.75
C PRO A 49 7.51 9.50 -6.41
N GLU A 50 7.52 9.58 -7.75
CA GLU A 50 6.46 10.20 -8.55
C GLU A 50 5.16 9.39 -8.47
N GLU A 51 5.24 8.06 -8.58
CA GLU A 51 4.08 7.18 -8.44
C GLU A 51 3.47 7.25 -7.03
N VAL A 52 4.32 7.32 -6.00
CA VAL A 52 3.87 7.44 -4.60
C VAL A 52 3.19 8.79 -4.39
N ALA A 53 3.77 9.88 -4.90
CA ALA A 53 3.18 11.20 -4.83
C ALA A 53 1.81 11.25 -5.52
N ALA A 54 1.68 10.61 -6.69
CA ALA A 54 0.43 10.57 -7.44
C ALA A 54 -0.65 9.68 -6.80
N ALA A 55 -0.27 8.57 -6.16
CA ALA A 55 -1.20 7.64 -5.51
C ALA A 55 -1.55 8.00 -4.06
N GLY A 56 -0.79 8.91 -3.44
CA GLY A 56 -0.96 9.29 -2.05
C GLY A 56 -2.28 10.03 -1.78
N VAL A 57 -2.97 9.67 -0.70
CA VAL A 57 -4.19 10.36 -0.26
C VAL A 57 -3.92 11.50 0.72
N ARG A 58 -2.79 11.45 1.43
CA ARG A 58 -2.38 12.46 2.41
C ARG A 58 -0.88 12.35 2.69
N THR A 59 -0.22 13.50 2.83
CA THR A 59 1.14 13.62 3.38
C THR A 59 1.05 14.11 4.82
N VAL A 60 1.84 13.51 5.71
CA VAL A 60 1.94 13.94 7.11
C VAL A 60 3.40 14.15 7.50
N GLN A 61 3.69 15.24 8.19
CA GLN A 61 4.96 15.45 8.87
C GLN A 61 4.86 14.82 10.25
N LEU A 62 5.69 13.83 10.54
CA LEU A 62 5.77 13.28 11.89
C LEU A 62 6.71 14.16 12.73
N PRO A 63 6.40 14.38 14.03
CA PRO A 63 7.36 15.01 14.93
C PRO A 63 8.64 14.17 14.98
N ALA A 64 9.77 14.81 15.28
CA ALA A 64 10.99 14.06 15.59
C ALA A 64 10.66 13.03 16.68
N LEU A 65 11.02 11.76 16.45
CA LEU A 65 10.88 10.74 17.47
C LEU A 65 11.72 11.20 18.67
N ALA A 66 11.07 11.40 19.82
CA ALA A 66 11.79 11.68 21.05
C ALA A 66 12.79 10.53 21.26
N ASP A 67 14.04 10.89 21.47
CA ASP A 67 15.10 10.03 21.95
C ASP A 67 14.59 9.25 23.17
N GLY A 68 14.53 7.92 23.02
CA GLY A 68 13.86 7.04 23.96
C GLY A 68 14.41 7.13 25.38
N SER A 69 13.52 7.36 26.35
CA SER A 69 13.72 7.13 27.79
C SER A 69 13.61 5.66 28.14
#